data_AF-A0A2E9QL53-F1
#
_entry.id   AF-A0A2E9QL53-F1
#
_cell.length_a   1.000
_cell.length_b   1.000
_cell.length_c   1.000
_cell.angle_alpha   90.00
_cell.angle_beta   90.00
_cell.angle_gamma   90.00
#
_symmetry.space_group_name_H-M   'P 1'
#
loop_
_entity.id
_entity.type
_entity.pdbx_description
1 polymer ?
#
loop_
_entity_poly.entity_id
_entity_poly.type
_entity_poly.pdbx_seq_one_letter_code
_entity_poly.pdbx_strand_id
1 'polypeptide(L)'
;MADIYYCQFLGDHWGPWEGGDMMPPIPGDFDPEATTITVASRDGNDWCHAYDPVAGLLTWCIWEGDGWSDWYDFASLAVPPNWLIDDEEAYFSVGARLGTQWLYSYNAEDGSIYYSAWVGDGYSDWEGPFFVEDEAPNMADETDVFFAGDSESEWIISVNPEDWSVFFAAWEGDGFGPWEQGPDLFIPEEWHDYGIDLDGDARDGAMWIYATVYDSED
;
A
#
# COMPACT_ATOMS: atom_id res chain seq x y z
N MET A 1 -17.00 -9.66 4.06
CA MET A 1 -16.45 -9.17 2.75
C MET A 1 -15.67 -7.88 3.02
N ALA A 2 -14.94 -7.33 2.04
CA ALA A 2 -14.13 -6.11 2.25
C ALA A 2 -14.56 -4.98 1.31
N ASP A 3 -14.69 -3.77 1.87
CA ASP A 3 -14.99 -2.54 1.14
C ASP A 3 -13.75 -1.65 1.08
N ILE A 4 -13.53 -0.99 -0.06
CA ILE A 4 -12.40 -0.07 -0.25
C ILE A 4 -12.89 1.38 -0.16
N TYR A 5 -12.22 2.15 0.69
CA TYR A 5 -12.41 3.58 0.84
C TYR A 5 -11.11 4.32 0.54
N TYR A 6 -11.21 5.62 0.22
CA TYR A 6 -10.04 6.46 -0.01
C TYR A 6 -10.25 7.89 0.48
N CYS A 7 -9.16 8.55 0.86
CA CYS A 7 -9.15 9.98 1.17
C CYS A 7 -7.89 10.67 0.62
N GLN A 8 -8.04 11.93 0.24
CA GLN A 8 -6.96 12.75 -0.31
C GLN A 8 -6.30 13.62 0.76
N PHE A 9 -4.98 13.77 0.70
CA PHE A 9 -4.29 14.83 1.44
C PHE A 9 -4.48 16.20 0.78
N LEU A 10 -5.05 17.16 1.52
CA LEU A 10 -5.37 18.50 1.02
C LEU A 10 -4.37 19.57 1.50
N GLY A 11 -3.25 19.15 2.08
CA GLY A 11 -2.13 20.00 2.51
C GLY A 11 -2.07 20.26 4.01
N ASP A 12 -3.19 20.53 4.67
CA ASP A 12 -3.27 20.70 6.13
C ASP A 12 -4.30 19.79 6.82
N HIS A 13 -5.03 18.99 6.04
CA HIS A 13 -5.99 17.99 6.51
C HIS A 13 -6.21 16.90 5.45
N TRP A 14 -6.82 15.79 5.88
CA TRP A 14 -7.36 14.76 4.99
C TRP A 14 -8.77 15.14 4.56
N GLY A 15 -9.09 14.87 3.29
CA GLY A 15 -10.45 14.92 2.78
C GLY A 15 -11.36 13.90 3.46
N PRO A 16 -12.69 13.96 3.23
CA PRO A 16 -13.57 12.90 3.71
C PRO A 16 -13.23 11.57 3.04
N TRP A 17 -13.52 10.46 3.74
CA TRP A 17 -13.53 9.14 3.12
C TRP A 17 -14.62 9.06 2.05
N GLU A 18 -14.24 8.62 0.87
CA GLU A 18 -15.10 8.33 -0.27
C GLU A 18 -14.94 6.85 -0.67
N GLY A 19 -15.81 6.35 -1.56
CA GLY A 19 -15.85 4.94 -1.93
C GLY A 19 -16.87 4.14 -1.11
N GLY A 20 -16.46 2.97 -0.61
CA GLY A 20 -17.35 1.98 -0.01
C GLY A 20 -17.86 0.95 -1.02
N ASP A 21 -17.03 0.66 -2.02
CA ASP A 21 -17.31 -0.32 -3.05
C ASP A 21 -16.69 -1.67 -2.68
N MET A 22 -17.52 -2.70 -2.72
CA MET A 22 -17.16 -4.06 -2.36
C MET A 22 -16.15 -4.65 -3.34
N MET A 23 -15.01 -5.08 -2.80
CA MET A 23 -14.01 -5.82 -3.56
C MET A 23 -14.51 -7.25 -3.85
N PRO A 24 -14.17 -7.86 -5.00
CA PRO A 24 -14.35 -9.30 -5.19
C PRO A 24 -13.68 -10.09 -4.06
N PRO A 25 -14.27 -11.20 -3.57
CA PRO A 25 -13.65 -12.03 -2.55
C PRO A 25 -12.22 -12.41 -2.92
N ILE A 26 -11.28 -12.31 -1.97
CA ILE A 26 -9.87 -12.71 -2.18
C ILE A 26 -9.84 -14.14 -2.71
N PRO A 27 -9.03 -14.44 -3.75
CA PRO A 27 -8.99 -15.79 -4.31
C PRO A 27 -8.61 -16.83 -3.24
N GLY A 28 -9.34 -17.94 -3.17
CA GLY A 28 -9.16 -18.95 -2.11
C GLY A 28 -7.82 -19.71 -2.12
N ASP A 29 -6.94 -19.44 -3.08
CA ASP A 29 -5.58 -19.97 -3.13
C ASP A 29 -4.58 -19.11 -2.31
N PHE A 30 -5.01 -17.94 -1.83
CA PHE A 30 -4.22 -17.00 -1.03
C PHE A 30 -4.42 -17.27 0.46
N ASP A 31 -3.34 -17.21 1.25
CA ASP A 31 -3.42 -17.28 2.71
C ASP A 31 -3.89 -15.92 3.27
N PRO A 32 -5.07 -15.83 3.90
CA PRO A 32 -5.57 -14.55 4.41
C PRO A 32 -4.71 -13.96 5.54
N GLU A 33 -3.84 -14.75 6.19
CA GLU A 33 -2.93 -14.24 7.22
C GLU A 33 -1.66 -13.63 6.64
N ALA A 34 -1.27 -14.02 5.42
CA ALA A 34 -0.04 -13.54 4.77
C ALA A 34 -0.32 -12.64 3.55
N THR A 35 -1.57 -12.53 3.13
CA THR A 35 -1.95 -11.74 1.95
C THR A 35 -2.02 -10.27 2.30
N THR A 36 -1.24 -9.47 1.60
CA THR A 36 -1.40 -8.01 1.60
C THR A 36 -2.30 -7.60 0.44
N ILE A 37 -3.25 -6.71 0.72
CA ILE A 37 -4.03 -6.01 -0.29
C ILE A 37 -3.38 -4.65 -0.50
N THR A 38 -3.25 -4.21 -1.75
CA THR A 38 -2.71 -2.88 -2.04
C THR A 38 -3.32 -2.22 -3.26
N VAL A 39 -3.63 -0.93 -3.16
CA VAL A 39 -4.34 -0.17 -4.21
C VAL A 39 -3.45 0.92 -4.81
N ALA A 40 -3.43 1.01 -6.14
CA ALA A 40 -2.71 2.06 -6.86
C ALA A 40 -3.43 2.51 -8.13
N SER A 41 -3.41 3.81 -8.41
CA SER A 41 -3.92 4.41 -9.64
C SER A 41 -2.91 4.30 -10.78
N ARG A 42 -3.36 3.77 -11.92
CA ARG A 42 -2.60 3.75 -13.18
C ARG A 42 -3.50 4.07 -14.37
N ASP A 43 -3.03 4.99 -15.21
CA ASP A 43 -3.70 5.39 -16.46
C ASP A 43 -5.16 5.82 -16.26
N GLY A 44 -5.46 6.40 -15.09
CA GLY A 44 -6.80 6.86 -14.72
C GLY A 44 -7.76 5.76 -14.27
N ASN A 45 -7.26 4.56 -13.99
CA ASN A 45 -8.01 3.49 -13.33
C ASN A 45 -7.32 3.10 -12.02
N ASP A 46 -8.09 2.65 -11.05
CA ASP A 46 -7.58 2.14 -9.78
C ASP A 46 -7.41 0.62 -9.87
N TRP A 47 -6.26 0.14 -9.41
CA TRP A 47 -5.87 -1.27 -9.45
C TRP A 47 -5.68 -1.75 -8.03
N CYS A 48 -6.45 -2.76 -7.64
CA CYS A 48 -6.27 -3.45 -6.37
C CYS A 48 -5.47 -4.73 -6.63
N HIS A 49 -4.41 -4.93 -5.88
CA HIS A 49 -3.51 -6.07 -5.97
C HIS A 49 -3.64 -6.91 -4.69
N ALA A 50 -3.55 -8.22 -4.84
CA ALA A 50 -3.35 -9.13 -3.73
C ALA A 50 -2.03 -9.85 -3.95
N TYR A 51 -1.14 -9.81 -2.96
CA TYR A 51 0.15 -10.51 -3.01
C TYR A 51 0.26 -11.48 -1.83
N ASP A 52 0.57 -12.74 -2.13
CA ASP A 52 0.92 -13.76 -1.16
C ASP A 52 2.43 -14.06 -1.30
N PRO A 53 3.27 -13.53 -0.40
CA PRO A 53 4.71 -13.74 -0.41
C PRO A 53 5.09 -15.19 -0.10
N VAL A 54 4.27 -15.95 0.62
CA VAL A 54 4.55 -17.36 0.95
C VAL A 54 4.37 -18.24 -0.28
N ALA A 55 3.31 -17.98 -1.06
CA ALA A 55 3.03 -18.66 -2.32
C ALA A 55 3.85 -18.11 -3.50
N GLY A 56 4.34 -16.87 -3.40
CA GLY A 56 4.99 -16.15 -4.50
C GLY A 56 4.01 -15.86 -5.65
N LEU A 57 2.77 -15.55 -5.28
CA LEU A 57 1.65 -15.33 -6.20
C LEU A 57 1.10 -13.92 -6.04
N LEU A 58 0.79 -13.31 -7.17
CA LEU A 58 0.17 -12.01 -7.25
C LEU A 58 -1.06 -12.10 -8.17
N THR A 59 -2.14 -11.41 -7.80
CA THR A 59 -3.26 -11.11 -8.70
C THR A 59 -3.66 -9.64 -8.56
N TRP A 60 -4.52 -9.17 -9.45
CA TRP A 60 -5.11 -7.84 -9.39
C TRP A 60 -6.56 -7.85 -9.88
N CYS A 61 -7.32 -6.84 -9.49
CA CYS A 61 -8.60 -6.45 -10.09
C CYS A 61 -8.59 -4.94 -10.33
N ILE A 62 -9.49 -4.47 -11.20
CA ILE A 62 -9.49 -3.07 -11.69
C ILE A 62 -10.85 -2.45 -11.43
N TRP A 63 -10.88 -1.19 -11.01
CA TRP A 63 -12.09 -0.40 -10.94
C TRP A 63 -12.57 0.00 -12.35
N GLU A 64 -13.77 -0.43 -12.74
CA GLU A 64 -14.34 -0.17 -14.07
C GLU A 64 -15.35 1.00 -14.11
N GLY A 65 -15.49 1.73 -12.99
CA GLY A 65 -16.35 2.92 -12.86
C GLY A 65 -17.70 2.67 -12.20
N ASP A 66 -18.16 1.42 -12.15
CA ASP A 66 -19.40 0.99 -11.45
C ASP A 66 -19.19 -0.25 -10.57
N GLY A 67 -17.95 -0.71 -10.44
CA GLY A 67 -17.57 -1.87 -9.66
C GLY A 67 -16.13 -2.30 -9.91
N TRP A 68 -15.61 -3.15 -9.03
CA TRP A 68 -14.38 -3.89 -9.24
C TRP A 68 -14.61 -5.07 -10.18
N SER A 69 -13.67 -5.31 -11.10
CA SER A 69 -13.65 -6.50 -11.94
C SER A 69 -13.46 -7.77 -11.11
N ASP A 70 -13.68 -8.94 -11.70
CA ASP A 70 -13.15 -10.19 -11.13
C ASP A 70 -11.61 -10.13 -11.06
N TRP A 71 -11.01 -10.94 -10.17
CA TRP A 71 -9.56 -11.14 -10.11
C TRP A 71 -9.03 -11.73 -11.41
N TYR A 72 -7.92 -11.16 -11.90
CA TYR A 72 -7.20 -11.67 -13.06
C TYR A 72 -6.40 -12.94 -12.72
N ASP A 73 -5.97 -13.69 -13.75
CA ASP A 73 -5.09 -14.86 -13.57
C ASP A 73 -3.80 -14.48 -12.81
N PHE A 74 -3.28 -15.42 -12.03
CA PHE A 74 -2.10 -15.20 -11.20
C PHE A 74 -0.83 -14.96 -12.03
N ALA A 75 -0.06 -13.95 -11.61
CA ALA A 75 1.34 -13.81 -11.98
C ALA A 75 2.23 -14.41 -10.88
N SER A 76 3.33 -15.05 -11.27
CA SER A 76 4.35 -15.45 -10.31
C SER A 76 5.25 -14.26 -10.02
N LEU A 77 5.44 -13.97 -8.75
CA LEU A 77 6.41 -13.01 -8.27
C LEU A 77 7.14 -13.64 -7.08
N ALA A 78 8.45 -13.83 -7.22
CA ALA A 78 9.26 -14.43 -6.16
C ALA A 78 9.14 -13.64 -4.85
N VAL A 79 9.35 -14.31 -3.73
CA VAL A 79 9.43 -13.67 -2.41
C VAL A 79 10.53 -12.58 -2.44
N PRO A 80 10.29 -11.35 -1.95
CA PRO A 80 11.33 -10.34 -1.91
C PRO A 80 12.47 -10.78 -0.97
N PRO A 81 13.71 -10.36 -1.22
CA PRO A 81 14.85 -10.76 -0.39
C PRO A 81 14.77 -10.31 1.07
N ASN A 82 14.00 -9.27 1.38
CA ASN A 82 13.78 -8.73 2.73
C ASN A 82 12.44 -9.13 3.36
N TRP A 83 11.75 -10.15 2.82
CA TRP A 83 10.44 -10.58 3.34
C TRP A 83 10.46 -10.83 4.85
N LEU A 84 11.51 -11.47 5.37
CA LEU A 84 11.60 -11.82 6.78
C LEU A 84 13.01 -11.53 7.30
N ILE A 85 13.11 -10.58 8.23
CA ILE A 85 14.36 -10.18 8.89
C ILE A 85 14.12 -10.20 10.39
N ASP A 86 14.92 -11.02 11.10
CA ASP A 86 14.80 -11.21 12.56
C ASP A 86 13.36 -11.48 13.06
N ASP A 87 12.61 -12.28 12.28
CA ASP A 87 11.21 -12.66 12.48
C ASP A 87 10.18 -11.54 12.21
N GLU A 88 10.61 -10.38 11.71
CA GLU A 88 9.75 -9.27 11.27
C GLU A 88 9.48 -9.33 9.76
N GLU A 89 8.20 -9.26 9.39
CA GLU A 89 7.71 -9.31 8.02
C GLU A 89 7.85 -7.96 7.30
N ALA A 90 8.02 -8.00 5.98
CA ALA A 90 8.06 -6.79 5.17
C ALA A 90 6.66 -6.28 4.83
N TYR A 91 6.50 -4.97 4.86
CA TYR A 91 5.35 -4.28 4.29
C TYR A 91 5.39 -4.28 2.77
N PHE A 92 4.23 -4.47 2.14
CA PHE A 92 4.08 -4.37 0.70
C PHE A 92 3.16 -3.23 0.32
N SER A 93 3.54 -2.51 -0.74
CA SER A 93 2.62 -1.59 -1.37
C SER A 93 2.90 -1.45 -2.86
N VAL A 94 1.88 -1.11 -3.63
CA VAL A 94 2.08 -0.69 -5.02
C VAL A 94 2.03 0.84 -5.09
N GLY A 95 3.04 1.44 -5.70
CA GLY A 95 3.03 2.86 -6.05
C GLY A 95 3.17 3.05 -7.57
N ALA A 96 2.79 4.22 -8.08
CA ALA A 96 3.09 4.60 -9.46
C ALA A 96 4.31 5.53 -9.49
N ARG A 97 5.20 5.38 -10.47
CA ARG A 97 6.28 6.35 -10.70
C ARG A 97 6.69 6.36 -12.15
N LEU A 98 6.85 7.56 -12.71
CA LEU A 98 7.29 7.78 -14.10
C LEU A 98 6.43 7.04 -15.15
N GLY A 99 5.12 6.90 -14.88
CA GLY A 99 4.19 6.22 -15.78
C GLY A 99 4.29 4.69 -15.77
N THR A 100 4.94 4.10 -14.76
CA THR A 100 4.89 2.67 -14.49
C THR A 100 4.46 2.40 -13.04
N GLN A 101 3.89 1.24 -12.78
CA GLN A 101 3.66 0.76 -11.41
C GLN A 101 4.92 0.07 -10.88
N TRP A 102 5.08 0.15 -9.57
CA TRP A 102 6.16 -0.46 -8.82
C TRP A 102 5.56 -1.15 -7.60
N LEU A 103 5.91 -2.40 -7.38
CA LEU A 103 5.67 -3.07 -6.11
C LEU A 103 6.89 -2.85 -5.23
N TYR A 104 6.66 -2.42 -4.01
CA TYR A 104 7.69 -2.18 -3.01
C TYR A 104 7.57 -3.20 -1.89
N SER A 105 8.70 -3.58 -1.32
CA SER A 105 8.83 -4.41 -0.13
C SER A 105 9.74 -3.70 0.85
N TYR A 106 9.20 -3.23 1.96
CA TYR A 106 9.93 -2.49 3.00
C TYR A 106 9.99 -3.32 4.28
N ASN A 107 11.19 -3.54 4.82
CA ASN A 107 11.34 -4.17 6.12
C ASN A 107 11.82 -3.12 7.14
N ALA A 108 11.02 -2.89 8.19
CA ALA A 108 11.32 -1.86 9.19
C ALA A 108 12.51 -2.22 10.07
N GLU A 109 12.79 -3.52 10.29
CA GLU A 109 13.87 -3.99 11.17
C GLU A 109 15.26 -3.53 10.67
N ASP A 110 15.49 -3.54 9.35
CA ASP A 110 16.76 -3.12 8.76
C ASP A 110 16.66 -1.91 7.82
N GLY A 111 15.46 -1.37 7.65
CA GLY A 111 15.16 -0.23 6.79
C GLY A 111 15.32 -0.52 5.29
N SER A 112 15.47 -1.79 4.89
CA SER A 112 15.70 -2.16 3.49
C SER A 112 14.43 -2.06 2.66
N ILE A 113 14.59 -1.59 1.42
CA ILE A 113 13.53 -1.55 0.44
C ILE A 113 13.98 -2.23 -0.85
N TYR A 114 13.20 -3.22 -1.26
CA TYR A 114 13.27 -3.83 -2.57
C TYR A 114 12.09 -3.38 -3.41
N TYR A 115 12.28 -3.32 -4.72
CA TYR A 115 11.25 -2.85 -5.64
C TYR A 115 11.22 -3.70 -6.92
N SER A 116 10.05 -3.82 -7.52
CA SER A 116 9.84 -4.52 -8.79
C SER A 116 8.97 -3.67 -9.72
N ALA A 117 9.43 -3.49 -10.96
CA ALA A 117 8.72 -2.68 -11.95
C ALA A 117 7.66 -3.52 -12.67
N TRP A 118 6.50 -2.92 -12.95
CA TRP A 118 5.58 -3.49 -13.92
C TRP A 118 6.17 -3.39 -15.33
N VAL A 119 6.46 -4.53 -15.97
CA VAL A 119 7.02 -4.59 -17.32
C VAL A 119 6.25 -5.59 -18.17
N GLY A 120 5.60 -5.10 -19.22
CA GLY A 120 4.77 -5.93 -20.08
C GLY A 120 3.48 -6.33 -19.37
N ASP A 121 3.38 -7.60 -19.03
CA ASP A 121 2.22 -8.30 -18.48
C ASP A 121 2.39 -8.76 -17.03
N GLY A 122 3.43 -8.30 -16.33
CA GLY A 122 3.62 -8.53 -14.90
C GLY A 122 4.77 -7.74 -14.29
N TYR A 123 5.10 -8.07 -13.04
CA TYR A 123 6.22 -7.48 -12.32
C TYR A 123 7.56 -8.16 -12.66
N SER A 124 8.63 -7.38 -12.69
CA SER A 124 10.00 -7.85 -12.94
C SER A 124 10.58 -8.62 -11.75
N ASP A 125 11.83 -9.08 -11.88
CA ASP A 125 12.60 -9.51 -10.72
C ASP A 125 12.78 -8.34 -9.73
N TRP A 126 12.94 -8.66 -8.44
CA TRP A 126 13.23 -7.68 -7.40
C TRP A 126 14.61 -7.03 -7.56
N GLU A 127 14.65 -5.72 -7.44
CA GLU A 127 15.85 -4.89 -7.44
C GLU A 127 16.05 -4.22 -6.05
N GLY A 128 17.29 -3.84 -5.73
CA GLY A 128 17.65 -3.25 -4.44
C GLY A 128 18.83 -3.95 -3.74
N PRO A 129 19.03 -3.75 -2.42
CA PRO A 129 18.23 -2.86 -1.58
C PRO A 129 18.64 -1.39 -1.75
N PHE A 130 17.68 -0.50 -1.57
CA PHE A 130 17.95 0.84 -1.06
C PHE A 130 17.51 0.90 0.41
N PHE A 131 17.91 1.95 1.13
CA PHE A 131 17.67 2.04 2.58
C PHE A 131 17.00 3.36 2.94
N VAL A 132 16.10 3.31 3.91
CA VAL A 132 15.68 4.49 4.68
C VAL A 132 16.60 4.57 5.89
N GLU A 133 17.30 5.69 6.07
CA GLU A 133 18.32 5.82 7.11
C GLU A 133 17.74 5.88 8.53
N ASP A 134 16.53 6.43 8.68
CA ASP A 134 15.83 6.60 9.94
C ASP A 134 14.44 5.97 9.87
N GLU A 135 14.06 5.27 10.94
CA GLU A 135 12.72 4.73 11.15
C GLU A 135 11.68 5.85 11.34
N ALA A 136 10.41 5.61 10.97
CA ALA A 136 9.36 6.59 11.16
C ALA A 136 9.13 6.88 12.66
N PRO A 137 8.90 8.13 13.08
CA PRO A 137 8.78 8.48 14.50
C PRO A 137 7.61 7.81 15.26
N ASN A 138 6.63 7.29 14.54
CA ASN A 138 5.43 6.65 15.06
C ASN A 138 5.43 5.12 14.92
N MET A 139 6.54 4.50 14.49
CA MET A 139 6.61 3.05 14.34
C MET A 139 6.29 2.30 15.64
N ALA A 140 5.43 1.30 15.48
CA ALA A 140 4.98 0.33 16.47
C ALA A 140 4.58 -0.97 15.75
N ASP A 141 4.35 -2.05 16.49
CA ASP A 141 4.02 -3.38 15.96
C ASP A 141 2.82 -3.38 14.98
N GLU A 142 1.84 -2.50 15.19
CA GLU A 142 0.63 -2.38 14.36
C GLU A 142 0.75 -1.31 13.26
N THR A 143 1.90 -0.64 13.11
CA THR A 143 2.06 0.46 12.16
C THR A 143 2.04 -0.05 10.72
N ASP A 144 1.28 0.62 9.86
CA ASP A 144 1.30 0.38 8.43
C ASP A 144 2.29 1.31 7.75
N VAL A 145 3.10 0.75 6.83
CA VAL A 145 4.05 1.53 6.03
C VAL A 145 3.88 1.22 4.55
N PHE A 146 3.68 2.26 3.76
CA PHE A 146 3.39 2.12 2.33
C PHE A 146 3.97 3.28 1.51
N PHE A 147 4.12 3.03 0.21
CA PHE A 147 4.63 3.98 -0.77
C PHE A 147 3.48 4.58 -1.57
N ALA A 148 3.44 5.90 -1.64
CA ALA A 148 2.55 6.67 -2.49
C ALA A 148 3.37 7.36 -3.57
N GLY A 149 3.03 7.22 -4.85
CA GLY A 149 3.79 7.88 -5.91
C GLY A 149 2.99 8.14 -7.17
N ASP A 150 3.41 9.18 -7.90
CA ASP A 150 2.95 9.49 -9.25
C ASP A 150 4.14 9.85 -10.18
N SER A 151 3.84 10.47 -11.33
CA SER A 151 4.90 10.85 -12.28
C SER A 151 5.84 11.96 -11.79
N GLU A 152 5.45 12.73 -10.78
CA GLU A 152 6.15 13.92 -10.29
C GLU A 152 6.69 13.77 -8.87
N SER A 153 6.01 13.01 -8.01
CA SER A 153 6.30 12.90 -6.58
C SER A 153 6.20 11.45 -6.09
N GLU A 154 6.93 11.13 -5.03
CA GLU A 154 6.91 9.83 -4.37
C GLU A 154 7.16 10.05 -2.87
N TRP A 155 6.46 9.27 -2.05
CA TRP A 155 6.48 9.34 -0.60
C TRP A 155 6.52 7.94 -0.03
N ILE A 156 7.22 7.77 1.09
CA ILE A 156 6.97 6.70 2.03
C ILE A 156 6.11 7.29 3.16
N ILE A 157 5.08 6.57 3.57
CA ILE A 157 4.08 7.02 4.54
C ILE A 157 3.99 5.95 5.63
N SER A 158 3.95 6.39 6.88
CA SER A 158 3.76 5.55 8.06
C SER A 158 2.52 6.03 8.82
N VAL A 159 1.59 5.11 9.10
CA VAL A 159 0.37 5.37 9.85
C VAL A 159 0.32 4.43 11.04
N ASN A 160 0.17 4.98 12.25
CA ASN A 160 0.04 4.19 13.47
C ASN A 160 -1.46 4.03 13.82
N PRO A 161 -2.05 2.83 13.77
CA PRO A 161 -3.48 2.62 14.06
C PRO A 161 -3.89 2.86 15.52
N GLU A 162 -2.95 2.89 16.48
CA GLU A 162 -3.27 3.13 17.89
C GLU A 162 -3.72 4.58 18.15
N ASP A 163 -3.14 5.54 17.44
CA ASP A 163 -3.41 6.97 17.59
C ASP A 163 -3.71 7.72 16.29
N TRP A 164 -3.69 7.01 15.17
CA TRP A 164 -3.87 7.50 13.80
C TRP A 164 -2.89 8.60 13.39
N SER A 165 -1.74 8.67 14.06
CA SER A 165 -0.67 9.60 13.66
C SER A 165 -0.09 9.21 12.30
N VAL A 166 0.18 10.22 11.47
CA VAL A 166 0.75 10.05 10.13
C VAL A 166 2.08 10.76 10.02
N PHE A 167 3.10 10.03 9.57
CA PHE A 167 4.37 10.59 9.16
C PHE A 167 4.65 10.23 7.70
N PHE A 168 5.32 11.11 6.97
CA PHE A 168 5.72 10.83 5.59
C PHE A 168 7.08 11.43 5.28
N ALA A 169 7.81 10.82 4.35
CA ALA A 169 9.05 11.34 3.81
C ALA A 169 8.97 11.35 2.29
N ALA A 170 9.32 12.48 1.66
CA ALA A 170 9.29 12.64 0.21
C ALA A 170 10.60 12.16 -0.44
N TRP A 171 10.51 11.60 -1.64
CA TRP A 171 11.68 11.25 -2.44
C TRP A 171 12.34 12.51 -3.03
N GLU A 172 13.63 12.72 -2.74
CA GLU A 172 14.39 13.91 -3.15
C GLU A 172 15.35 13.67 -4.33
N GLY A 173 15.33 12.46 -4.92
CA GLY A 173 16.12 12.12 -6.11
C GLY A 173 17.13 11.00 -5.88
N ASP A 174 17.83 11.03 -4.75
CA ASP A 174 18.82 10.04 -4.32
C ASP A 174 18.45 9.29 -3.04
N GLY A 175 17.30 9.62 -2.45
CA GLY A 175 16.73 8.95 -1.28
C GLY A 175 15.46 9.65 -0.79
N PHE A 176 14.89 9.12 0.29
CA PHE A 176 13.82 9.78 1.04
C PHE A 176 14.42 10.84 1.99
N GLY A 177 13.79 12.01 2.04
CA GLY A 177 14.13 13.09 2.96
C GLY A 177 13.80 12.75 4.42
N PRO A 178 13.90 13.73 5.33
CA PRO A 178 13.49 13.53 6.72
C PRO A 178 11.98 13.28 6.83
N TRP A 179 11.59 12.50 7.84
CA TRP A 179 10.17 12.32 8.20
C TRP A 179 9.53 13.64 8.64
N GLU A 180 8.41 13.97 8.02
CA GLU A 180 7.53 15.09 8.37
C GLU A 180 6.25 14.57 8.99
N GLN A 181 5.71 15.31 9.96
CA GLN A 181 4.43 14.98 10.59
C GLN A 181 3.28 15.54 9.74
N GLY A 182 2.37 14.65 9.32
CA GLY A 182 1.09 15.01 8.72
C GLY A 182 -0.01 15.25 9.76
N PRO A 183 -1.21 15.68 9.33
CA PRO A 183 -2.38 15.63 10.19
C PRO A 183 -2.76 14.18 10.48
N ASP A 184 -3.24 13.92 11.70
CA ASP A 184 -3.75 12.61 12.11
C ASP A 184 -4.89 12.17 11.16
N LEU A 185 -4.93 10.87 10.86
CA LEU A 185 -5.95 10.27 10.03
C LEU A 185 -7.26 10.14 10.82
N PHE A 186 -8.36 10.62 10.26
CA PHE A 186 -9.66 10.46 10.89
C PHE A 186 -10.28 9.13 10.46
N ILE A 187 -10.49 8.20 11.40
CA ILE A 187 -11.22 6.95 11.13
C ILE A 187 -12.66 7.06 11.66
N PRO A 188 -13.68 6.80 10.82
CA PRO A 188 -15.08 6.74 11.23
C PRO A 188 -15.30 5.80 12.42
N GLU A 189 -16.11 6.22 13.41
CA GLU A 189 -16.39 5.41 14.61
C GLU A 189 -16.98 4.03 14.27
N GLU A 190 -17.72 3.93 13.17
CA GLU A 190 -18.29 2.66 12.69
C GLU A 190 -17.23 1.65 12.22
N TRP A 191 -16.00 2.06 11.93
CA TRP A 191 -14.92 1.17 11.53
C TRP A 191 -14.06 0.69 12.71
N HIS A 192 -14.25 1.23 13.91
CA HIS A 192 -13.38 0.94 15.07
C HIS A 192 -13.46 -0.52 15.54
N ASP A 193 -14.52 -1.25 15.16
CA ASP A 193 -14.71 -2.67 15.45
C ASP A 193 -14.38 -3.59 14.24
N TYR A 194 -13.84 -3.02 13.16
CA TYR A 194 -13.47 -3.73 11.92
C TYR A 194 -11.95 -3.89 11.79
N GLY A 195 -11.53 -4.88 11.00
CA GLY A 195 -10.15 -4.93 10.52
C GLY A 195 -9.96 -3.84 9.48
N ILE A 196 -8.89 -3.06 9.57
CA ILE A 196 -8.54 -2.02 8.60
C ILE A 196 -7.11 -2.30 8.16
N ASP A 197 -6.91 -2.30 6.85
CA ASP A 197 -5.59 -2.37 6.20
C ASP A 197 -5.42 -1.09 5.37
N LEU A 198 -4.28 -0.43 5.49
CA LEU A 198 -4.03 0.89 4.90
C LEU A 198 -2.98 0.83 3.80
N ASP A 199 -3.25 1.58 2.74
CA ASP A 199 -2.35 1.74 1.60
C ASP A 199 -2.21 3.19 1.19
N GLY A 200 -1.16 3.46 0.42
CA GLY A 200 -0.90 4.78 -0.14
C GLY A 200 -0.85 4.76 -1.65
N ASP A 201 -1.26 5.87 -2.22
CA ASP A 201 -1.08 6.16 -3.64
C ASP A 201 -0.83 7.65 -3.83
N ALA A 202 -0.42 8.05 -5.02
CA ALA A 202 -0.46 9.47 -5.37
C ALA A 202 -1.08 9.73 -6.74
N ARG A 203 -1.76 10.87 -6.79
CA ARG A 203 -2.43 11.33 -8.01
C ARG A 203 -2.49 12.84 -8.02
N ASP A 204 -2.16 13.40 -9.19
CA ASP A 204 -2.21 14.84 -9.46
C ASP A 204 -1.35 15.65 -8.46
N GLY A 205 -0.20 15.09 -8.04
CA GLY A 205 0.73 15.70 -7.09
C GLY A 205 0.27 15.69 -5.63
N ALA A 206 -0.75 14.88 -5.30
CA ALA A 206 -1.27 14.73 -3.94
C ALA A 206 -1.15 13.28 -3.46
N MET A 207 -0.90 13.11 -2.17
CA MET A 207 -0.98 11.81 -1.49
C MET A 207 -2.44 11.41 -1.28
N TRP A 208 -2.71 10.12 -1.39
CA TRP A 208 -3.98 9.48 -1.10
C TRP A 208 -3.73 8.31 -0.17
N ILE A 209 -4.64 8.07 0.76
CA ILE A 209 -4.66 6.86 1.58
C ILE A 209 -5.90 6.08 1.21
N TYR A 210 -5.72 4.79 0.95
CA TYR A 210 -6.79 3.81 0.81
C TYR A 210 -6.94 3.03 2.11
N ALA A 211 -8.16 2.63 2.41
CA ALA A 211 -8.49 1.76 3.52
C ALA A 211 -9.31 0.59 3.00
N THR A 212 -8.80 -0.63 3.20
CA THR A 212 -9.56 -1.86 3.02
C THR A 212 -10.20 -2.21 4.37
N VAL A 213 -11.53 -2.13 4.44
CA VAL A 213 -12.29 -2.35 5.67
C VAL A 213 -12.95 -3.72 5.61
N TYR A 214 -12.55 -4.61 6.53
CA TYR A 214 -13.05 -5.98 6.62
C TYR A 214 -14.23 -6.03 7.59
N ASP A 215 -15.43 -6.20 7.05
CA ASP A 215 -16.62 -6.43 7.87
C ASP A 215 -16.49 -7.76 8.61
N SER A 216 -16.56 -7.71 9.94
CA SER A 216 -16.43 -8.86 10.83
C SER A 216 -17.68 -9.76 10.85
N GLU A 217 -18.77 -9.36 10.17
CA GLU A 217 -20.05 -10.08 10.19
C GLU A 217 -20.28 -11.11 9.06
N ASP A 218 -19.33 -11.36 8.15
CA ASP A 218 -19.46 -12.36 7.05
C ASP A 218 -18.49 -13.56 7.13
#